data_AF-M8AWP8-F1
#
_entry.id   AF-M8AWP8-F1
#
_cell.length_a   1.000
_cell.length_b   1.000
_cell.length_c   1.000
_cell.angle_alpha   90.00
_cell.angle_beta   90.00
_cell.angle_gamma   90.00
#
_symmetry.space_group_name_H-M   'P 1'
#
loop_
_entity.id
_entity.type
_entity.pdbx_description
1 polymer ?
#
loop_
_entity_poly.entity_id
_entity_poly.type
_entity_poly.pdbx_seq_one_letter_code
_entity_poly.pdbx_strand_id
1 'polypeptide(L)'
;MLPLPPELGAVVRRVSSSLGSYRRDDVRSTRVIGCRNGSLLIQHRMIEGSSRLGVHRLLFPEKGMTFVPARPRPKIHSSVHAYQEEILTKEGEGGLSYLYMLVPYTREREDEVQVYMLKDGVWCTHGNLPVDGKLYLSRRPDEGPVLVDNKIYIAVDRSEITVLDLTSLSFSEIQLPQGVDRGGIGERSTSLARADAAGVYLIHVKELQIRLWLHKEGDWLLVDTICLREMLASLSMLGSNASLRIKSVGDNAEVVFLEMGRCALHLDVKCRTLRKVYEVTEEGGYLGDIYPVMMIWPPAFPAPKDGPARIF
;
A
#
# COMPACT_ATOMS: atom_id res chain seq x y z
N MET A 1 -21.88 1.02 16.92
CA MET A 1 -20.46 0.60 17.03
C MET A 1 -20.24 0.11 18.45
N LEU A 2 -19.66 -1.08 18.64
CA LEU A 2 -19.15 -1.47 19.95
C LEU A 2 -18.00 -0.52 20.33
N PRO A 3 -17.84 -0.16 21.62
CA PRO A 3 -16.72 0.66 22.05
C PRO A 3 -15.41 -0.06 21.71
N LEU A 4 -14.46 0.69 21.16
CA LEU A 4 -13.09 0.23 20.96
C LEU A 4 -12.53 -0.22 22.31
N PRO A 5 -11.74 -1.31 22.37
CA PRO A 5 -10.95 -1.62 23.56
C PRO A 5 -10.20 -0.36 24.01
N PRO A 6 -10.12 -0.06 25.32
CA PRO A 6 -9.46 1.16 25.83
C PRO A 6 -8.07 1.40 25.23
N GLU A 7 -7.34 0.31 24.99
CA GLU A 7 -6.01 0.27 24.38
C GLU A 7 -6.04 0.80 22.93
N LEU A 8 -7.05 0.40 22.14
CA LEU A 8 -7.24 0.89 20.77
C LEU A 8 -7.74 2.34 20.76
N GLY A 9 -8.60 2.72 21.72
CA GLY A 9 -9.07 4.09 21.89
C GLY A 9 -7.93 5.07 22.14
N ALA A 10 -6.93 4.69 22.95
CA ALA A 10 -5.73 5.49 23.17
C ALA A 10 -4.90 5.64 21.89
N VAL A 11 -4.71 4.56 21.11
CA VAL A 11 -3.97 4.61 19.85
C VAL A 11 -4.65 5.50 18.82
N VAL A 12 -5.97 5.38 18.63
CA VAL A 12 -6.73 6.22 17.69
C VAL A 12 -6.59 7.71 18.04
N ARG A 13 -6.80 8.08 19.31
CA ARG A 13 -6.63 9.49 19.75
C ARG A 13 -5.20 9.99 19.49
N ARG A 14 -4.19 9.17 19.80
CA ARG A 14 -2.78 9.51 19.56
C ARG A 14 -2.48 9.70 18.08
N VAL A 15 -2.91 8.77 17.22
CA VAL A 15 -2.76 8.87 15.76
C VAL A 15 -3.33 10.19 15.27
N SER A 16 -4.58 10.50 15.60
CA SER A 16 -5.25 11.75 15.20
C SER A 16 -4.51 12.99 15.69
N SER A 17 -4.04 13.00 16.95
CA SER A 17 -3.27 14.12 17.50
C SER A 17 -1.89 14.30 16.84
N SER A 18 -1.20 13.20 16.52
CA SER A 18 0.14 13.21 15.93
C SER A 18 0.12 13.67 14.47
N LEU A 19 -0.90 13.26 13.70
CA LEU A 19 -1.00 13.57 12.27
C LEU A 19 -1.15 15.07 12.00
N GLY A 20 -1.86 15.79 12.87
CA GLY A 20 -2.00 17.25 12.79
C GLY A 20 -0.68 18.02 12.96
N SER A 21 0.33 17.41 13.61
CA SER A 21 1.63 18.04 13.89
C SER A 21 2.60 18.01 12.69
N TYR A 22 2.28 17.29 11.62
CA TYR A 22 3.16 17.17 10.44
C TYR A 22 3.00 18.29 9.41
N ARG A 23 2.14 19.28 9.69
CA ARG A 23 2.05 20.49 8.89
C ARG A 23 3.23 21.40 9.27
N ARG A 24 4.13 21.61 8.32
CA ARG A 24 5.29 22.50 8.46
C ARG A 24 5.32 23.49 7.31
N ASP A 25 5.87 24.68 7.56
CA ASP A 25 5.91 25.76 6.57
C ASP A 25 6.78 25.43 5.36
N ASP A 26 7.73 24.50 5.49
CA ASP A 26 8.62 24.01 4.42
C ASP A 26 8.05 22.82 3.63
N VAL A 27 6.89 22.28 4.03
CA VAL A 27 6.25 21.11 3.42
C VAL A 27 5.08 21.53 2.54
N ARG A 28 5.20 21.26 1.24
CA ARG A 28 4.13 21.49 0.26
C ARG A 28 2.96 20.52 0.45
N SER A 29 3.26 19.25 0.68
CA SER A 29 2.24 18.25 0.96
C SER A 29 2.77 17.05 1.74
N THR A 30 1.88 16.42 2.50
CA THR A 30 2.14 15.23 3.29
C THR A 30 1.23 14.11 2.80
N ARG A 31 1.79 12.93 2.54
CA ARG A 31 1.05 11.75 2.09
C ARG A 31 1.45 10.54 2.91
N VAL A 32 0.47 9.80 3.43
CA VAL A 32 0.70 8.44 3.94
C VAL A 32 0.99 7.54 2.74
N ILE A 33 2.05 6.75 2.79
CA ILE A 33 2.38 5.80 1.72
C ILE A 33 2.16 4.35 2.13
N GLY A 34 1.95 4.08 3.43
CA GLY A 34 1.64 2.76 3.94
C GLY A 34 1.78 2.67 5.47
N CYS A 35 1.45 1.52 6.02
CA CYS A 35 1.66 1.19 7.43
C CYS A 35 2.20 -0.23 7.55
N ARG A 36 3.18 -0.44 8.44
CA ARG A 36 3.77 -1.74 8.72
C ARG A 36 3.99 -1.92 10.22
N ASN A 37 3.36 -2.91 10.84
CA ASN A 37 3.50 -3.23 12.28
C ASN A 37 3.44 -2.00 13.20
N GLY A 38 2.43 -1.15 13.01
CA GLY A 38 2.24 0.07 13.78
C GLY A 38 3.21 1.20 13.42
N SER A 39 4.01 1.04 12.37
CA SER A 39 4.88 2.08 11.82
C SER A 39 4.24 2.68 10.58
N LEU A 40 3.78 3.92 10.71
CA LEU A 40 3.18 4.68 9.62
C LEU A 40 4.29 5.31 8.77
N LEU A 41 4.24 5.07 7.46
CA LEU A 41 5.17 5.62 6.49
C LEU A 41 4.55 6.89 5.90
N ILE A 42 5.25 8.00 6.04
CA ILE A 42 4.78 9.33 5.63
C ILE A 42 5.79 9.98 4.71
N GLN A 43 5.38 10.31 3.50
CA GLN A 43 6.17 11.08 2.55
C GLN A 43 5.83 12.57 2.68
N HIS A 44 6.84 13.39 2.97
CA HIS A 44 6.76 14.84 2.89
C HIS A 44 7.33 15.28 1.55
N ARG A 45 6.56 16.04 0.77
CA ARG A 45 7.05 16.78 -0.38
C ARG A 45 7.37 18.19 0.05
N MET A 46 8.64 18.56 -0.03
CA MET A 46 9.14 19.87 0.36
C MET A 46 8.79 20.90 -0.72
N ILE A 47 8.71 22.17 -0.34
CA ILE A 47 8.47 23.27 -1.29
C ILE A 47 9.59 23.37 -2.34
N GLU A 48 10.84 23.13 -1.92
CA GLU A 48 12.02 23.06 -2.80
C GLU A 48 12.01 21.89 -3.80
N GLY A 49 10.96 21.06 -3.80
CA GLY A 49 10.77 19.95 -4.74
C GLY A 49 11.40 18.63 -4.30
N SER A 50 12.21 18.62 -3.24
CA SER A 50 12.72 17.39 -2.64
C SER A 50 11.60 16.64 -1.89
N SER A 51 11.85 15.37 -1.57
CA SER A 51 10.91 14.60 -0.76
C SER A 51 11.63 13.76 0.27
N ARG A 52 11.05 13.69 1.47
CA ARG A 52 11.60 13.00 2.64
C ARG A 52 10.61 11.95 3.10
N LEU A 53 11.12 10.76 3.38
CA LEU A 53 10.33 9.70 3.98
C LEU A 53 10.54 9.71 5.50
N GLY A 54 9.43 9.82 6.23
CA GLY A 54 9.36 9.67 7.67
C GLY A 54 8.67 8.37 8.07
N VAL A 55 9.09 7.82 9.20
CA VAL A 55 8.51 6.66 9.85
C VAL A 55 8.04 7.08 11.23
N HIS A 56 6.72 7.01 11.45
CA HIS A 56 6.11 7.31 12.73
C HIS A 56 5.62 6.04 13.41
N ARG A 57 6.17 5.74 14.59
CA ARG A 57 5.79 4.56 15.38
C ARG A 57 4.60 4.91 16.27
N LEU A 58 3.41 4.43 15.91
CA LEU A 58 2.16 4.78 16.58
C LEU A 58 2.12 4.37 18.05
N LEU A 59 2.80 3.28 18.39
CA LEU A 59 2.91 2.78 19.77
C LEU A 59 4.03 3.49 20.57
N PHE A 60 4.93 4.22 19.90
CA PHE A 60 6.08 4.89 20.51
C PHE A 60 6.19 6.37 20.08
N PRO A 61 5.15 7.19 20.32
CA PRO A 61 5.09 8.56 19.80
C PRO A 61 6.15 9.50 20.41
N GLU A 62 6.64 9.21 21.63
CA GLU A 62 7.72 9.98 22.27
C GLU A 62 9.02 9.99 21.45
N LYS A 63 9.24 8.94 20.63
CA LYS A 63 10.40 8.88 19.73
C LYS A 63 10.26 9.81 18.51
N GLY A 64 9.11 10.45 18.36
CA GLY A 64 8.81 11.34 17.24
C GLY A 64 8.79 10.62 15.89
N MET A 65 9.02 11.38 14.83
CA MET A 65 9.19 10.89 13.47
C MET A 65 10.66 10.60 13.22
N THR A 66 11.00 9.38 12.80
CA THR A 66 12.35 9.06 12.31
C THR A 66 12.39 9.23 10.80
N PHE A 67 13.36 9.99 10.28
CA PHE A 67 13.50 10.15 8.83
C PHE A 67 14.41 9.06 8.24
N VAL A 68 13.94 8.46 7.16
CA VAL A 68 14.75 7.59 6.31
C VAL A 68 15.75 8.45 5.55
N PRO A 69 17.00 7.98 5.34
CA PRO A 69 18.01 8.68 4.57
C PRO A 69 17.50 9.13 3.20
N ALA A 70 18.03 10.26 2.71
CA ALA A 70 17.65 10.82 1.43
C ALA A 70 17.87 9.78 0.31
N ARG A 71 16.85 9.61 -0.54
CA ARG A 71 16.86 8.59 -1.59
C ARG A 71 17.90 8.96 -2.65
N PRO A 72 18.60 7.95 -3.23
CA PRO A 72 19.48 8.18 -4.36
C PRO A 72 18.70 8.89 -5.47
N ARG A 73 19.27 9.96 -6.01
CA ARG A 73 18.69 10.59 -7.20
C ARG A 73 19.14 9.79 -8.41
N PRO A 74 18.24 9.47 -9.36
CA PRO A 74 18.67 8.91 -10.64
C PRO A 74 19.70 9.86 -11.28
N LYS A 75 20.71 9.29 -11.93
CA LYS A 75 21.56 10.05 -12.85
C LYS A 75 20.69 10.39 -14.06
N ILE A 76 20.10 11.57 -14.04
CA ILE A 76 19.26 12.06 -15.14
C ILE A 76 20.20 12.43 -16.29
N HIS A 77 20.28 11.59 -17.32
CA HIS A 77 21.12 11.84 -18.50
C HIS A 77 20.55 12.93 -19.43
N SER A 78 19.25 13.23 -19.33
CA SER A 78 18.57 14.33 -20.03
C SER A 78 17.23 14.67 -19.38
N SER A 79 16.66 15.84 -19.66
CA SER A 79 15.36 16.31 -19.14
C SER A 79 14.14 15.47 -19.55
N VAL A 80 14.34 14.35 -20.25
CA VAL A 80 13.29 13.49 -20.84
C VAL A 80 13.07 12.19 -20.06
N HIS A 81 14.04 11.74 -19.25
CA HIS A 81 13.91 10.49 -18.47
C HIS A 81 13.14 10.74 -17.17
N ALA A 82 11.82 10.60 -17.21
CA ALA A 82 11.03 10.48 -15.99
C ALA A 82 11.20 9.07 -15.40
N TYR A 83 11.38 8.98 -14.08
CA TYR A 83 11.32 7.73 -13.33
C TYR A 83 10.10 7.72 -12.41
N GLN A 84 9.47 6.57 -12.27
CA GLN A 84 8.56 6.29 -11.19
C GLN A 84 9.35 5.79 -9.98
N GLU A 85 9.10 6.45 -8.86
CA GLU A 85 9.70 6.15 -7.58
C GLU A 85 8.75 5.34 -6.71
N GLU A 86 9.14 4.13 -6.35
CA GLU A 86 8.40 3.28 -5.41
C GLU A 86 9.25 2.93 -4.19
N ILE A 87 8.65 3.04 -3.01
CA ILE A 87 9.27 2.61 -1.75
C ILE A 87 8.50 1.42 -1.23
N LEU A 88 9.22 0.32 -1.07
CA LEU A 88 8.71 -0.94 -0.55
C LEU A 88 9.34 -1.21 0.81
N THR A 89 8.58 -1.88 1.67
CA THR A 89 9.06 -2.25 3.00
C THR A 89 8.91 -3.75 3.21
N LYS A 90 9.91 -4.33 3.87
CA LYS A 90 9.96 -5.73 4.28
C LYS A 90 10.33 -5.79 5.76
N GLU A 91 9.82 -6.79 6.46
CA GLU A 91 10.27 -7.09 7.82
C GLU A 91 11.51 -7.97 7.76
N GLY A 92 12.53 -7.60 8.52
CA GLY A 92 13.72 -8.41 8.76
C GLY A 92 14.02 -8.53 10.25
N GLU A 93 15.03 -9.33 10.59
CA GLU A 93 15.42 -9.61 11.99
C GLU A 93 15.79 -8.33 12.78
N GLY A 94 16.23 -7.28 12.09
CA GLY A 94 16.54 -5.96 12.68
C GLY A 94 15.42 -4.92 12.61
N GLY A 95 14.20 -5.30 12.17
CA GLY A 95 13.07 -4.40 11.96
C GLY A 95 12.76 -4.12 10.49
N LEU A 96 12.23 -2.94 10.18
CA LEU A 96 11.84 -2.58 8.82
C LEU A 96 13.06 -2.38 7.92
N SER A 97 13.11 -3.15 6.84
CA SER A 97 14.00 -2.95 5.71
C SER A 97 13.29 -2.15 4.62
N TYR A 98 14.03 -1.28 3.95
CA TYR A 98 13.50 -0.41 2.91
C TYR A 98 14.14 -0.75 1.57
N LEU A 99 13.29 -0.88 0.56
CA LEU A 99 13.67 -1.02 -0.84
C LEU A 99 13.16 0.20 -1.59
N TYR A 100 14.02 0.76 -2.43
CA TYR A 100 13.70 1.88 -3.29
C TYR A 100 13.90 1.44 -4.73
N MET A 101 12.82 1.50 -5.50
CA MET A 101 12.81 1.09 -6.90
C MET A 101 12.54 2.30 -7.78
N LEU A 102 13.36 2.44 -8.81
CA LEU A 102 13.24 3.43 -9.87
C LEU A 102 12.89 2.70 -11.16
N VAL A 103 11.71 2.98 -11.70
CA VAL A 103 11.25 2.40 -12.97
C VAL A 103 11.14 3.51 -14.01
N PRO A 104 11.80 3.40 -15.17
CA PRO A 104 11.73 4.41 -16.22
C PRO A 104 10.34 4.48 -16.88
N TYR A 105 9.92 5.69 -17.29
CA TYR A 105 8.69 5.92 -18.05
C TYR A 105 8.87 5.74 -19.56
N THR A 106 10.11 5.78 -20.05
CA THR A 106 10.47 5.73 -21.47
C THR A 106 10.94 4.33 -21.89
N ARG A 107 10.87 4.05 -23.19
CA ARG A 107 11.31 2.79 -23.81
C ARG A 107 12.71 2.92 -24.43
N GLU A 108 13.55 3.81 -23.92
CA GLU A 108 14.88 3.95 -24.49
C GLU A 108 15.72 2.72 -24.14
N ARG A 109 16.51 2.23 -25.11
CA ARG A 109 17.24 0.95 -24.98
C ARG A 109 18.30 0.95 -23.87
N GLU A 110 18.64 2.12 -23.35
CA GLU A 110 19.63 2.31 -22.29
C GLU A 110 18.98 2.48 -20.90
N ASP A 111 17.63 2.47 -20.82
CA ASP A 111 16.93 2.64 -19.55
C ASP A 111 16.99 1.35 -18.70
N GLU A 112 17.34 1.52 -17.42
CA GLU A 112 17.44 0.44 -16.43
C GLU A 112 16.45 0.65 -15.28
N VAL A 113 15.85 -0.44 -14.81
CA VAL A 113 15.19 -0.47 -13.49
C VAL A 113 16.29 -0.53 -12.44
N GLN A 114 16.34 0.48 -11.57
CA GLN A 114 17.34 0.54 -10.50
C GLN A 114 16.68 0.19 -9.17
N VAL A 115 17.31 -0.73 -8.44
CA VAL A 115 16.86 -1.13 -7.10
C VAL A 115 17.94 -0.82 -6.09
N TYR A 116 17.55 -0.13 -5.03
CA TYR A 116 18.40 0.20 -3.89
C TYR A 116 17.81 -0.39 -2.62
N MET A 117 18.69 -0.84 -1.73
CA MET A 117 18.32 -1.34 -0.40
C MET A 117 18.98 -0.48 0.66
N LEU A 118 18.21 -0.09 1.68
CA LEU A 118 18.76 0.64 2.81
C LEU A 118 19.43 -0.33 3.78
N LYS A 119 20.75 -0.18 3.97
CA LYS A 119 21.57 -0.97 4.90
C LYS A 119 22.37 -0.02 5.79
N ASP A 120 22.29 -0.21 7.10
CA ASP A 120 23.04 0.58 8.10
C ASP A 120 22.92 2.11 7.92
N GLY A 121 21.74 2.58 7.53
CA GLY A 121 21.48 4.02 7.30
C GLY A 121 22.01 4.57 5.98
N VAL A 122 22.44 3.71 5.05
CA VAL A 122 22.93 4.10 3.73
C VAL A 122 22.17 3.34 2.64
N TRP A 123 21.82 4.03 1.55
CA TRP A 123 21.25 3.39 0.38
C TRP A 123 22.37 2.73 -0.44
N CYS A 124 22.30 1.42 -0.58
CA CYS A 124 23.22 0.63 -1.40
C CYS A 124 22.49 0.15 -2.66
N THR A 125 23.16 0.19 -3.81
CA THR A 125 22.64 -0.46 -5.02
C THR A 125 22.48 -1.95 -4.74
N HIS A 126 21.25 -2.44 -4.93
CA HIS A 126 20.94 -3.86 -4.88
C HIS A 126 21.15 -4.51 -6.25
N GLY A 127 20.71 -3.82 -7.31
CA GLY A 127 20.93 -4.24 -8.68
C GLY A 127 20.27 -3.29 -9.67
N ASN A 128 20.76 -3.34 -10.91
CA ASN A 128 20.14 -2.68 -12.05
C ASN A 128 19.73 -3.76 -13.05
N LEU A 129 18.58 -3.59 -13.69
CA LEU A 129 18.11 -4.50 -14.73
C LEU A 129 17.77 -3.71 -15.99
N PRO A 130 18.22 -4.16 -17.18
CA PRO A 130 17.75 -3.57 -18.42
C PRO A 130 16.24 -3.81 -18.53
N VAL A 131 15.50 -2.78 -18.97
CA VAL A 131 14.05 -2.88 -19.10
C VAL A 131 13.66 -3.93 -20.15
N ASP A 132 14.46 -4.11 -21.21
CA ASP A 132 14.28 -5.05 -22.33
C ASP A 132 12.81 -5.28 -22.76
N GLY A 133 12.02 -4.20 -22.76
CA GLY A 133 10.59 -4.22 -23.07
C GLY A 133 9.65 -4.82 -22.00
N LYS A 134 10.16 -5.41 -20.91
CA LYS A 134 9.39 -6.15 -19.89
C LYS A 134 8.74 -5.29 -18.81
N LEU A 135 9.34 -4.15 -18.44
CA LEU A 135 8.81 -3.29 -17.39
C LEU A 135 8.86 -1.81 -17.80
N TYR A 136 7.85 -1.36 -18.54
CA TYR A 136 7.67 0.06 -18.85
C TYR A 136 6.38 0.57 -18.18
N LEU A 137 6.50 1.62 -17.38
CA LEU A 137 5.32 2.29 -16.82
C LEU A 137 4.98 3.44 -17.74
N SER A 138 4.06 3.23 -18.70
CA SER A 138 3.50 4.35 -19.49
C SER A 138 2.70 5.31 -18.61
N ARG A 139 2.32 4.86 -17.41
CA ARG A 139 1.62 5.62 -16.39
C ARG A 139 1.90 5.00 -15.02
N ARG A 140 1.77 5.81 -13.97
CA ARG A 140 1.69 5.30 -12.60
C ARG A 140 0.57 4.25 -12.52
N PRO A 141 0.86 3.01 -12.10
CA PRO A 141 -0.18 2.03 -11.88
C PRO A 141 -1.13 2.57 -10.81
N ASP A 142 -2.42 2.27 -10.98
CA ASP A 142 -3.46 2.68 -10.03
C ASP A 142 -3.22 2.05 -8.63
N GLU A 143 -2.34 1.06 -8.58
CA GLU A 143 -1.93 0.28 -7.41
C GLU A 143 -0.42 0.23 -7.27
N GLY A 144 0.07 0.27 -6.03
CA GLY A 144 1.50 0.14 -5.76
C GLY A 144 2.00 -1.30 -5.97
N PRO A 145 3.29 -1.48 -6.25
CA PRO A 145 3.90 -2.81 -6.29
C PRO A 145 3.80 -3.52 -4.93
N VAL A 146 3.75 -4.85 -4.94
CA VAL A 146 3.72 -5.68 -3.72
C VAL A 146 5.03 -6.44 -3.59
N LEU A 147 5.71 -6.26 -2.45
CA LEU A 147 6.91 -7.02 -2.11
C LEU A 147 6.54 -8.23 -1.25
N VAL A 148 6.79 -9.43 -1.78
CA VAL A 148 6.66 -10.69 -1.05
C VAL A 148 8.00 -11.41 -1.11
N ASP A 149 8.55 -11.70 0.07
CA ASP A 149 9.91 -12.20 0.21
C ASP A 149 10.96 -11.37 -0.57
N ASN A 150 11.58 -11.92 -1.61
CA ASN A 150 12.55 -11.24 -2.47
C ASN A 150 11.99 -10.98 -3.88
N LYS A 151 10.66 -10.97 -4.03
CA LYS A 151 9.99 -10.74 -5.32
C LYS A 151 9.07 -9.53 -5.25
N ILE A 152 9.18 -8.66 -6.25
CA ILE A 152 8.31 -7.50 -6.42
C ILE A 152 7.30 -7.83 -7.52
N TYR A 153 6.03 -7.83 -7.17
CA TYR A 153 4.91 -8.07 -8.07
C TYR A 153 4.33 -6.72 -8.50
N ILE A 154 4.24 -6.50 -9.81
CA ILE A 154 3.86 -5.23 -10.39
C ILE A 154 2.75 -5.46 -11.41
N ALA A 155 1.61 -4.84 -11.15
CA ALA A 155 0.49 -4.80 -12.08
C ALA A 155 0.70 -3.66 -13.10
N VAL A 156 1.55 -3.91 -14.11
CA VAL A 156 1.98 -2.89 -15.09
C VAL A 156 0.97 -2.69 -16.23
N ASP A 157 0.43 -3.79 -16.76
CA ASP A 157 -0.41 -3.81 -17.94
C ASP A 157 -1.81 -4.39 -17.62
N ARG A 158 -2.63 -4.65 -18.64
CA ARG A 158 -3.99 -5.19 -18.44
C ARG A 158 -4.05 -6.71 -18.35
N SER A 159 -3.01 -7.42 -18.79
CA SER A 159 -3.06 -8.86 -19.05
C SER A 159 -2.24 -9.71 -18.09
N GLU A 160 -1.22 -9.14 -17.45
CA GLU A 160 -0.26 -9.93 -16.67
C GLU A 160 0.27 -9.19 -15.43
N ILE A 161 0.99 -9.93 -14.60
CA ILE A 161 1.76 -9.40 -13.47
C ILE A 161 3.23 -9.59 -13.80
N THR A 162 3.98 -8.49 -13.88
CA THR A 162 5.44 -8.57 -13.97
C THR A 162 5.99 -8.85 -12.58
N VAL A 163 6.90 -9.82 -12.50
CA VAL A 163 7.59 -10.20 -11.27
C VAL A 163 9.07 -9.93 -11.44
N LEU A 164 9.60 -9.05 -10.58
CA LEU A 164 11.02 -8.81 -10.44
C LEU A 164 11.57 -9.64 -9.27
N ASP A 165 12.40 -10.64 -9.58
CA ASP A 165 13.12 -11.42 -8.59
C ASP A 165 14.41 -10.70 -8.20
N LEU A 166 14.50 -10.28 -6.94
CA LEU A 166 15.64 -9.54 -6.40
C LEU A 166 16.86 -10.44 -6.14
N THR A 167 16.70 -11.76 -6.13
CA THR A 167 17.79 -12.71 -5.92
C THR A 167 18.53 -12.98 -7.21
N SER A 168 17.78 -13.32 -8.28
CA SER A 168 18.36 -13.56 -9.61
C SER A 168 18.51 -12.28 -10.43
N LEU A 169 17.94 -11.16 -9.98
CA LEU A 169 17.84 -9.91 -10.75
C LEU A 169 17.30 -10.18 -12.15
N SER A 170 16.11 -10.78 -12.21
CA SER A 170 15.44 -11.12 -13.47
C SER A 170 13.94 -10.82 -13.44
N PHE A 171 13.37 -10.62 -14.62
CA PHE A 171 11.94 -10.46 -14.84
C PHE A 171 11.29 -11.77 -15.28
N SER A 172 10.12 -12.04 -14.73
CA SER A 172 9.17 -13.07 -15.19
C SER A 172 7.75 -12.50 -15.21
N GLU A 173 6.83 -13.21 -15.86
CA GLU A 173 5.44 -12.78 -16.02
C GLU A 173 4.51 -13.87 -15.49
N ILE A 174 3.43 -13.43 -14.84
CA ILE A 174 2.34 -14.30 -14.40
C ILE A 174 1.09 -13.86 -15.15
N GLN A 175 0.49 -14.78 -15.89
CA GLN A 175 -0.78 -14.56 -16.57
C GLN A 175 -1.91 -14.45 -15.55
N LEU A 176 -2.90 -13.58 -15.80
CA LEU A 176 -4.06 -13.46 -14.92
C LEU A 176 -4.92 -14.73 -14.92
N PRO A 177 -5.64 -15.03 -13.82
CA PRO A 177 -6.61 -16.11 -13.80
C PRO A 177 -7.69 -15.94 -14.88
N GLN A 178 -8.20 -17.06 -15.41
CA GLN A 178 -9.21 -17.03 -16.47
C GLN A 178 -10.44 -16.19 -16.07
N GLY A 179 -10.82 -15.25 -16.94
CA GLY A 179 -12.00 -14.39 -16.74
C GLY A 179 -11.79 -13.22 -15.77
N VAL A 180 -10.55 -12.97 -15.34
CA VAL A 180 -10.13 -11.73 -14.70
C VAL A 180 -9.72 -10.72 -15.77
N ASP A 181 -10.24 -9.50 -15.66
CA ASP A 181 -9.85 -8.34 -16.45
C ASP A 181 -9.61 -7.17 -15.51
N ARG A 182 -8.52 -6.44 -15.71
CA ARG A 182 -8.19 -5.25 -14.91
C ARG A 182 -9.03 -4.04 -15.28
N GLY A 183 -9.86 -4.16 -16.31
CA GLY A 183 -10.81 -3.16 -16.72
C GLY A 183 -10.15 -1.93 -17.35
N GLY A 184 -10.94 -0.86 -17.45
CA GLY A 184 -10.51 0.45 -17.91
C GLY A 184 -9.68 1.21 -16.87
N ILE A 185 -9.04 2.29 -17.34
CA ILE A 185 -8.25 3.19 -16.50
C ILE A 185 -9.14 3.76 -15.38
N GLY A 186 -8.69 3.66 -14.12
CA GLY A 186 -9.39 4.20 -12.96
C GLY A 186 -10.57 3.35 -12.47
N GLU A 187 -10.86 2.19 -13.08
CA GLU A 187 -11.89 1.27 -12.59
C GLU A 187 -11.45 0.58 -11.28
N ARG A 188 -10.15 0.34 -11.11
CA ARG A 188 -9.56 -0.33 -9.93
C ARG A 188 -10.34 -1.60 -9.56
N SER A 189 -10.62 -2.44 -10.56
CA SER A 189 -11.35 -3.70 -10.40
C SER A 189 -10.48 -4.79 -9.80
N THR A 190 -9.15 -4.67 -9.87
CA THR A 190 -8.21 -5.65 -9.30
C THR A 190 -7.30 -5.02 -8.26
N SER A 191 -6.82 -5.82 -7.31
CA SER A 191 -5.79 -5.44 -6.34
C SER A 191 -4.85 -6.57 -5.95
N LEU A 192 -3.58 -6.25 -5.72
CA LEU A 192 -2.59 -7.20 -5.21
C LEU A 192 -2.40 -7.05 -3.70
N ALA A 193 -2.27 -8.17 -2.99
CA ALA A 193 -1.93 -8.21 -1.58
C ALA A 193 -0.93 -9.32 -1.27
N ARG A 194 -0.13 -9.15 -0.23
CA ARG A 194 0.82 -10.17 0.23
C ARG A 194 0.08 -11.37 0.82
N ALA A 195 0.61 -12.57 0.61
CA ALA A 195 0.27 -13.77 1.38
C ALA A 195 1.46 -14.18 2.28
N ASP A 196 1.18 -14.72 3.46
CA ASP A 196 2.19 -15.14 4.45
C ASP A 196 3.15 -16.22 3.93
N ALA A 197 2.67 -17.17 3.12
CA ALA A 197 3.42 -18.36 2.70
C ALA A 197 4.13 -18.20 1.34
N ALA A 198 4.86 -17.09 1.13
CA ALA A 198 5.56 -16.77 -0.11
C ALA A 198 4.64 -16.80 -1.37
N GLY A 199 3.51 -16.11 -1.29
CA GLY A 199 2.55 -15.98 -2.37
C GLY A 199 1.95 -14.58 -2.47
N VAL A 200 1.12 -14.35 -3.49
CA VAL A 200 0.43 -13.08 -3.70
C VAL A 200 -1.06 -13.35 -3.93
N TYR A 201 -1.91 -12.56 -3.28
CA TYR A 201 -3.33 -12.52 -3.57
C TYR A 201 -3.62 -11.55 -4.70
N LEU A 202 -4.54 -11.94 -5.58
CA LEU A 202 -5.20 -11.07 -6.54
C LEU A 202 -6.69 -11.01 -6.17
N ILE A 203 -7.13 -9.82 -5.79
CA ILE A 203 -8.50 -9.50 -5.43
C ILE A 203 -9.13 -8.91 -6.67
N HIS A 204 -10.24 -9.47 -7.14
CA HIS A 204 -10.94 -8.99 -8.33
C HIS A 204 -12.40 -8.72 -8.02
N VAL A 205 -12.83 -7.48 -8.22
CA VAL A 205 -14.23 -7.05 -8.22
C VAL A 205 -14.77 -7.20 -9.63
N LYS A 206 -15.82 -8.01 -9.76
CA LYS A 206 -16.63 -8.10 -10.97
C LYS A 206 -18.09 -7.99 -10.59
N GLU A 207 -18.77 -6.99 -11.14
CA GLU A 207 -20.15 -6.65 -10.77
C GLU A 207 -20.26 -6.40 -9.25
N LEU A 208 -21.04 -7.21 -8.53
CA LEU A 208 -21.18 -7.18 -7.06
C LEU A 208 -20.54 -8.41 -6.40
N GLN A 209 -19.49 -8.97 -7.01
CA GLN A 209 -18.74 -10.09 -6.46
C GLN A 209 -17.27 -9.73 -6.28
N ILE A 210 -16.68 -10.22 -5.20
CA ILE A 210 -15.24 -10.21 -4.98
C ILE A 210 -14.73 -11.63 -5.11
N ARG A 211 -13.72 -11.82 -5.95
CA ARG A 211 -13.01 -13.09 -6.14
C ARG A 211 -11.59 -12.95 -5.61
N LEU A 212 -11.20 -13.87 -4.73
CA LEU A 212 -9.88 -13.91 -4.13
C LEU A 212 -9.10 -15.04 -4.77
N TRP A 213 -8.07 -14.69 -5.54
CA TRP A 213 -7.14 -15.65 -6.13
C TRP A 213 -5.84 -15.62 -5.37
N LEU A 214 -5.25 -16.79 -5.10
CA LEU A 214 -3.92 -16.92 -4.52
C LEU A 214 -2.99 -17.51 -5.56
N HIS A 215 -1.91 -16.79 -5.89
CA HIS A 215 -0.82 -17.34 -6.67
C HIS A 215 0.25 -17.90 -5.76
N LYS A 216 0.47 -19.21 -5.85
CA LYS A 216 1.50 -19.93 -5.11
C LYS A 216 2.03 -21.08 -5.98
N GLU A 217 3.33 -21.37 -5.88
CA GLU A 217 3.95 -22.51 -6.57
C GLU A 217 3.76 -22.51 -8.10
N GLY A 218 3.48 -21.35 -8.71
CA GLY A 218 3.35 -21.17 -10.16
C GLY A 218 1.94 -21.29 -10.71
N ASP A 219 0.91 -21.45 -9.86
CA ASP A 219 -0.48 -21.55 -10.29
C ASP A 219 -1.41 -20.66 -9.46
N TRP A 220 -2.60 -20.41 -10.01
CA TRP A 220 -3.68 -19.65 -9.37
C TRP A 220 -4.74 -20.57 -8.77
N LEU A 221 -5.01 -20.36 -7.48
CA LEU A 221 -6.13 -20.98 -6.79
C LEU A 221 -7.21 -19.94 -6.50
N LEU A 222 -8.46 -20.19 -6.92
CA LEU A 222 -9.60 -19.42 -6.44
C LEU A 222 -9.90 -19.82 -4.99
N VAL A 223 -9.55 -18.95 -4.05
CA VAL A 223 -9.69 -19.19 -2.62
C VAL A 223 -11.11 -18.93 -2.14
N ASP A 224 -11.73 -17.84 -2.61
CA ASP A 224 -13.12 -17.52 -2.24
C ASP A 224 -13.81 -16.65 -3.30
N THR A 225 -15.14 -16.67 -3.29
CA THR A 225 -16.01 -15.75 -4.01
C THR A 225 -17.09 -15.21 -3.07
N ILE A 226 -17.05 -13.91 -2.81
CA ILE A 226 -17.96 -13.22 -1.89
C ILE A 226 -18.96 -12.40 -2.71
N CYS A 227 -20.25 -12.72 -2.57
CA CYS A 227 -21.34 -11.95 -3.16
C CYS A 227 -21.70 -10.78 -2.23
N LEU A 228 -21.61 -9.56 -2.75
CA LEU A 228 -21.89 -8.33 -1.99
C LEU A 228 -23.35 -7.90 -2.09
N ARG A 229 -24.18 -8.53 -2.93
CA ARG A 229 -25.56 -8.09 -3.21
C ARG A 229 -26.37 -7.94 -1.91
N GLU A 230 -26.46 -9.00 -1.12
CA GLU A 230 -27.24 -8.98 0.13
C GLU A 230 -26.63 -8.06 1.18
N MET A 231 -25.29 -8.01 1.23
CA MET A 231 -24.58 -7.11 2.13
C MET A 231 -24.86 -5.64 1.80
N LEU A 232 -24.85 -5.27 0.52
CA LEU A 232 -25.21 -3.93 0.05
C LEU A 232 -26.71 -3.65 0.21
N ALA A 233 -27.57 -4.65 0.08
CA ALA A 233 -29.00 -4.54 0.41
C ALA A 233 -29.21 -4.11 1.85
N SER A 234 -28.49 -4.77 2.78
CA SER A 234 -28.58 -4.47 4.22
C SER A 234 -28.10 -3.07 4.58
N LEU A 235 -27.25 -2.48 3.73
CA LEU A 235 -26.78 -1.10 3.85
C LEU A 235 -27.63 -0.09 3.06
N SER A 236 -28.73 -0.53 2.41
CA SER A 236 -29.56 0.27 1.52
C SER A 236 -28.80 0.92 0.37
N MET A 237 -27.76 0.23 -0.13
CA MET A 237 -26.87 0.71 -1.20
C MET A 237 -27.14 0.03 -2.56
N LEU A 238 -28.07 -0.92 -2.61
CA LEU A 238 -28.51 -1.55 -3.86
C LEU A 238 -29.28 -0.56 -4.74
N GLY A 239 -29.09 -0.65 -6.06
CA GLY A 239 -29.75 0.23 -7.04
C GLY A 239 -29.04 1.55 -7.30
N SER A 240 -27.93 1.84 -6.62
CA SER A 240 -27.04 2.93 -7.03
C SER A 240 -26.37 2.57 -8.37
N ASN A 241 -26.31 3.51 -9.31
CA ASN A 241 -25.53 3.35 -10.55
C ASN A 241 -24.01 3.49 -10.33
N ALA A 242 -23.55 3.56 -9.08
CA ALA A 242 -22.15 3.75 -8.77
C ALA A 242 -21.37 2.45 -8.95
N SER A 243 -20.26 2.52 -9.68
CA SER A 243 -19.31 1.41 -9.82
C SER A 243 -18.63 1.11 -8.49
N LEU A 244 -18.48 -0.18 -8.18
CA LEU A 244 -17.71 -0.65 -7.03
C LEU A 244 -16.22 -0.70 -7.42
N ARG A 245 -15.35 -0.10 -6.61
CA ARG A 245 -13.90 -0.03 -6.88
C ARG A 245 -13.09 -0.44 -5.67
N ILE A 246 -11.94 -1.07 -5.87
CA ILE A 246 -11.01 -1.37 -4.78
C ILE A 246 -10.18 -0.11 -4.47
N LYS A 247 -10.08 0.24 -3.19
CA LYS A 247 -9.27 1.38 -2.72
C LYS A 247 -8.02 0.95 -1.99
N SER A 248 -8.09 -0.16 -1.26
CA SER A 248 -6.97 -0.73 -0.53
C SER A 248 -7.27 -2.16 -0.11
N VAL A 249 -6.24 -2.98 0.01
CA VAL A 249 -6.34 -4.34 0.54
C VAL A 249 -5.29 -4.52 1.63
N GLY A 250 -5.68 -5.18 2.73
CA GLY A 250 -4.77 -5.56 3.79
C GLY A 250 -3.93 -6.79 3.43
N ASP A 251 -2.91 -7.07 4.24
CA ASP A 251 -2.16 -8.31 4.12
C ASP A 251 -3.08 -9.53 4.25
N ASN A 252 -2.70 -10.63 3.59
CA ASN A 252 -3.45 -11.89 3.50
C ASN A 252 -4.87 -11.76 2.93
N ALA A 253 -5.18 -10.62 2.31
CA ALA A 253 -6.52 -10.28 1.85
C ALA A 253 -7.59 -10.41 2.95
N GLU A 254 -7.22 -10.23 4.23
CA GLU A 254 -8.17 -10.35 5.35
C GLU A 254 -9.22 -9.23 5.35
N VAL A 255 -8.82 -8.06 4.87
CA VAL A 255 -9.67 -6.87 4.76
C VAL A 255 -9.56 -6.24 3.39
N VAL A 256 -10.69 -5.82 2.84
CA VAL A 256 -10.78 -5.10 1.56
C VAL A 256 -11.56 -3.81 1.77
N PHE A 257 -10.98 -2.68 1.35
CA PHE A 257 -11.66 -1.39 1.33
C PHE A 257 -12.16 -1.08 -0.07
N LEU A 258 -13.45 -0.77 -0.15
CA LEU A 258 -14.15 -0.52 -1.40
C LEU A 258 -14.71 0.89 -1.43
N GLU A 259 -14.78 1.47 -2.62
CA GLU A 259 -15.51 2.69 -2.91
C GLU A 259 -16.79 2.32 -3.66
N MET A 260 -17.93 2.84 -3.20
CA MET A 260 -19.19 2.80 -3.93
C MET A 260 -19.87 4.17 -3.79
N GLY A 261 -19.84 4.94 -4.88
CA GLY A 261 -20.32 6.32 -4.88
C GLY A 261 -19.48 7.19 -3.94
N ARG A 262 -20.12 7.76 -2.91
CA ARG A 262 -19.46 8.60 -1.89
C ARG A 262 -19.06 7.83 -0.63
N CYS A 263 -19.30 6.53 -0.59
CA CYS A 263 -19.08 5.69 0.59
C CYS A 263 -17.77 4.92 0.48
N ALA A 264 -17.04 4.85 1.60
CA ALA A 264 -16.02 3.85 1.83
C ALA A 264 -16.63 2.68 2.61
N LEU A 265 -16.42 1.47 2.10
CA LEU A 265 -16.89 0.23 2.69
C LEU A 265 -15.69 -0.61 3.13
N HIS A 266 -15.82 -1.25 4.27
CA HIS A 266 -14.87 -2.22 4.81
C HIS A 266 -15.49 -3.62 4.72
N LEU A 267 -14.86 -4.50 3.97
CA LEU A 267 -15.17 -5.93 3.94
C LEU A 267 -14.17 -6.67 4.82
N ASP A 268 -14.68 -7.33 5.86
CA ASP A 268 -13.98 -8.41 6.54
C ASP A 268 -14.20 -9.69 5.75
N VAL A 269 -13.15 -10.21 5.13
CA VAL A 269 -13.23 -11.36 4.22
C VAL A 269 -13.56 -12.64 4.98
N LYS A 270 -12.92 -12.85 6.14
CA LYS A 270 -13.11 -14.05 6.96
C LYS A 270 -14.52 -14.12 7.56
N CYS A 271 -15.01 -13.01 8.09
CA CYS A 271 -16.33 -12.92 8.70
C CYS A 271 -17.44 -12.71 7.66
N ARG A 272 -17.08 -12.41 6.39
CA ARG A 272 -18.00 -12.04 5.32
C ARG A 272 -18.95 -10.92 5.73
N THR A 273 -18.39 -9.88 6.36
CA THR A 273 -19.19 -8.72 6.81
C THR A 273 -18.75 -7.46 6.12
N LEU A 274 -19.72 -6.73 5.56
CA LEU A 274 -19.52 -5.43 4.93
C LEU A 274 -20.04 -4.33 5.84
N ARG A 275 -19.24 -3.28 6.05
CA ARG A 275 -19.62 -2.13 6.87
C ARG A 275 -19.32 -0.85 6.13
N LYS A 276 -20.24 0.12 6.17
CA LYS A 276 -19.93 1.51 5.80
C LYS A 276 -19.05 2.11 6.89
N VAL A 277 -17.86 2.56 6.54
CA VAL A 277 -16.89 3.12 7.49
C VAL A 277 -16.70 4.62 7.32
N TYR A 278 -17.02 5.17 6.15
CA TYR A 278 -16.95 6.59 5.88
C TYR A 278 -17.91 6.99 4.75
N GLU A 279 -18.39 8.22 4.77
CA GLU A 279 -19.20 8.81 3.72
C GLU A 279 -18.76 10.26 3.49
N VAL A 280 -18.47 10.61 2.23
CA VAL A 280 -18.14 11.98 1.85
C VAL A 280 -19.44 12.80 1.86
N THR A 281 -19.54 13.73 2.81
CA THR A 281 -20.70 14.62 2.95
C THR A 281 -20.56 15.91 2.15
N GLU A 282 -19.33 16.32 1.82
CA GLU A 282 -19.06 17.55 1.07
C GLU A 282 -19.50 17.42 -0.39
N GLU A 283 -20.19 18.44 -0.89
CA GLU A 283 -20.62 18.50 -2.28
C GLU A 283 -19.41 18.68 -3.22
N GLY A 284 -19.32 17.85 -4.26
CA GLY A 284 -18.14 17.79 -5.12
C GLY A 284 -16.93 17.09 -4.50
N GLY A 285 -17.02 16.64 -3.24
CA GLY A 285 -15.99 15.84 -2.60
C GLY A 285 -15.85 14.46 -3.22
N TYR A 286 -14.63 13.95 -3.28
CA TYR A 286 -14.31 12.59 -3.71
C TYR A 286 -13.60 11.83 -2.60
N LEU A 287 -13.73 10.51 -2.61
CA LEU A 287 -13.06 9.67 -1.64
C LEU A 287 -11.56 9.62 -1.95
N GLY A 288 -10.74 10.05 -0.99
CA GLY A 288 -9.28 9.99 -1.09
C GLY A 288 -8.72 8.56 -1.08
N ASP A 289 -7.40 8.45 -1.00
CA ASP A 289 -6.74 7.16 -0.76
C ASP A 289 -7.05 6.64 0.65
N ILE A 290 -7.18 5.32 0.78
CA ILE A 290 -7.38 4.66 2.08
C ILE A 290 -6.10 3.90 2.43
N TYR A 291 -5.57 4.14 3.64
CA TYR A 291 -4.39 3.44 4.15
C TYR A 291 -4.76 2.72 5.46
N PRO A 292 -4.94 1.39 5.44
CA PRO A 292 -5.21 0.64 6.65
C PRO A 292 -4.03 0.75 7.61
N VAL A 293 -4.32 1.04 8.88
CA VAL A 293 -3.32 1.09 9.93
C VAL A 293 -3.23 -0.28 10.58
N MET A 294 -2.24 -1.07 10.16
CA MET A 294 -2.01 -2.42 10.66
C MET A 294 -0.98 -2.42 11.79
N MET A 295 -1.18 -3.26 12.82
CA MET A 295 -0.24 -3.46 13.92
C MET A 295 -0.30 -4.91 14.43
N ILE A 296 0.79 -5.38 15.03
CA ILE A 296 0.82 -6.68 15.70
C ILE A 296 -0.11 -6.64 16.90
N TRP A 297 -0.94 -7.67 17.04
CA TRP A 297 -1.81 -7.85 18.19
C TRP A 297 -1.27 -8.96 19.12
N PRO A 298 -1.24 -8.75 20.45
CA PRO A 298 -1.58 -7.50 21.15
C PRO A 298 -0.51 -6.42 20.91
N PRO A 299 -0.89 -5.13 20.90
CA PRO A 299 0.06 -4.03 20.74
C PRO A 299 1.05 -4.00 21.92
N ALA A 300 2.33 -3.91 21.60
CA ALA A 300 3.37 -3.71 22.60
C ALA A 300 3.51 -2.21 22.93
N PHE A 301 3.14 -1.82 24.14
CA PHE A 301 3.33 -0.46 24.63
C PHE A 301 4.68 -0.33 25.34
N PRO A 302 5.35 0.84 25.26
CA PRO A 302 6.49 1.11 26.12
C PRO A 302 6.05 1.04 27.58
N ALA A 303 6.90 0.47 28.44
CA ALA A 303 6.72 0.60 29.88
C ALA A 303 6.59 2.09 30.23
N PRO A 304 5.68 2.48 31.14
CA PRO A 304 5.67 3.82 31.67
C PRO A 304 7.09 4.14 32.15
N LYS A 305 7.65 5.27 31.72
CA LYS A 305 8.85 5.77 32.40
C LYS A 305 8.46 5.94 33.86
N ASP A 306 9.23 5.36 34.77
CA ASP A 306 9.17 5.66 36.20
C ASP A 306 9.54 7.14 36.38
N GLY A 307 8.58 8.02 36.09
CA GLY A 307 8.58 9.38 36.56
C GLY A 307 8.25 9.35 38.05
N PRO A 308 8.86 10.21 38.87
CA PRO A 308 8.54 10.24 40.29
C PRO A 308 7.03 10.43 40.42
N ALA A 309 6.41 9.58 41.24
CA ALA A 309 4.98 9.64 41.55
C ALA A 309 4.59 11.10 41.78
N ARG A 310 3.81 11.67 40.86
CA ARG A 310 3.14 12.94 41.11
C ARG A 310 2.05 12.64 42.12
N ILE A 311 2.42 12.77 43.39
CA ILE A 311 1.47 13.03 44.47
C ILE A 311 0.84 14.37 44.12
N PHE A 312 -0.43 14.36 43.71
CA PHE A 312 -1.47 15.32 44.07
C PHE A 312 -2.83 14.73 43.69
#